data_AF-A0A7W8ZXH5-F1
#
_entry.id   AF-A0A7W8ZXH5-F1
#
_cell.length_a   1.000
_cell.length_b   1.000
_cell.length_c   1.000
_cell.angle_alpha   90.00
_cell.angle_beta   90.00
_cell.angle_gamma   90.00
#
_symmetry.space_group_name_H-M   'P 1'
#
loop_
_entity.id
_entity.type
_entity.pdbx_description
1 polymer ?
#
loop_
_entity_poly.entity_id
_entity_poly.type
_entity_poly.pdbx_seq_one_letter_code
_entity_poly.pdbx_strand_id
1 'polypeptide(L)' 'MNDLLPFSAPPPIAYSIADAARAVGMSQEAFKKYLVSGDITRRYPNSKPIVLHSDLVEWAGLLPVDKPLPK' A
#
# COMPACT_ATOMS: atom_id res chain seq x y z
N MET A 1 15.28 2.29 -33.32
CA MET A 1 14.15 1.55 -32.72
C MET A 1 14.74 0.48 -31.83
N ASN A 2 14.82 0.72 -30.53
CA ASN A 2 15.18 -0.30 -29.54
C ASN A 2 14.57 0.14 -28.20
N ASP A 3 13.25 -0.03 -28.06
CA ASP A 3 12.53 0.15 -26.80
C ASP A 3 12.79 -1.10 -25.94
N LEU A 4 13.93 -1.10 -25.25
CA LEU A 4 14.17 -2.06 -24.17
C LEU A 4 13.34 -1.58 -22.98
N LEU A 5 12.09 -2.05 -22.89
CA LEU A 5 11.30 -1.89 -21.69
C LEU A 5 12.12 -2.44 -20.51
N PRO A 6 12.37 -1.67 -19.44
CA PRO A 6 13.07 -2.20 -18.29
C PRO A 6 12.25 -3.37 -17.75
N PHE A 7 12.85 -4.57 -17.70
CA PHE A 7 12.26 -5.71 -17.02
C PHE A 7 12.14 -5.36 -15.54
N SER A 8 11.01 -4.78 -15.14
CA SER A 8 10.72 -4.52 -13.74
C SER A 8 10.57 -5.85 -13.02
N ALA A 9 11.25 -6.01 -11.89
CA ALA A 9 11.07 -7.17 -11.02
C ALA A 9 9.59 -7.34 -10.64
N PRO A 10 9.11 -8.58 -10.43
CA PRO A 10 7.75 -8.81 -9.98
C PRO A 10 7.49 -8.07 -8.66
N PRO A 11 6.25 -7.60 -8.43
CA PRO A 11 5.91 -6.91 -7.19
C PRO A 11 6.17 -7.83 -5.97
N PRO A 12 6.66 -7.26 -4.86
CA PRO A 12 6.78 -8.00 -3.59
C PRO A 12 5.46 -8.62 -3.15
N ILE A 13 5.53 -9.79 -2.49
CA ILE A 13 4.35 -10.46 -1.90
C ILE A 13 3.78 -9.65 -0.73
N ALA A 14 4.65 -8.98 0.04
CA ALA A 14 4.28 -8.18 1.18
C ALA A 14 5.23 -6.98 1.32
N TYR A 15 4.72 -5.93 1.96
CA TYR A 15 5.43 -4.69 2.22
C TYR A 15 5.56 -4.46 3.72
N SER A 16 6.66 -3.82 4.11
CA SER A 16 6.73 -3.16 5.41
C SER A 16 5.73 -2.01 5.46
N ILE A 17 5.36 -1.51 6.64
CA ILE A 17 4.47 -0.35 6.75
C ILE A 17 5.03 0.88 6.02
N ALA A 18 6.36 1.05 6.02
CA ALA A 18 6.99 2.17 5.34
C ALA A 18 6.94 2.02 3.81
N ASP A 19 7.19 0.82 3.29
CA ASP A 19 7.14 0.56 1.86
C ASP A 19 5.70 0.56 1.33
N ALA A 20 4.74 0.05 2.11
CA ALA A 20 3.32 0.12 1.80
C ALA A 20 2.85 1.58 1.64
N ALA A 21 3.21 2.44 2.60
CA ALA A 21 2.88 3.86 2.54
C ALA A 21 3.49 4.53 1.30
N ARG A 22 4.75 4.21 0.98
CA ARG A 22 5.44 4.70 -0.23
C ARG A 22 4.78 4.22 -1.52
N ALA A 23 4.39 2.95 -1.58
CA ALA A 23 3.76 2.35 -2.76
C ALA A 23 2.44 3.04 -3.13
N VAL A 24 1.70 3.56 -2.14
CA VAL A 24 0.43 4.27 -2.35
C VAL A 24 0.58 5.79 -2.34
N GLY A 25 1.82 6.32 -2.30
CA GLY A 25 2.09 7.76 -2.34
C GLY A 25 1.70 8.51 -1.06
N MET A 26 1.67 7.85 0.10
CA MET A 26 1.30 8.44 1.39
C MET A 26 2.46 8.51 2.38
N SER A 27 2.37 9.44 3.34
CA SER A 27 3.24 9.45 4.52
C SER A 27 2.92 8.27 5.44
N GLN A 28 3.94 7.71 6.09
CA GLN A 28 3.77 6.58 7.01
C GLN A 28 2.77 6.87 8.13
N GLU A 29 2.75 8.09 8.65
CA GLU A 29 1.80 8.51 9.69
C GLU A 29 0.35 8.51 9.21
N ALA A 30 0.10 8.98 7.99
CA ALA A 30 -1.24 8.95 7.38
C ALA A 30 -1.67 7.50 7.13
N PHE A 31 -0.77 6.68 6.59
CA PHE A 31 -1.02 5.27 6.32
C PHE A 31 -1.35 4.48 7.60
N LYS A 32 -0.67 4.78 8.71
CA LYS A 32 -0.96 4.17 10.02
C LYS A 32 -2.39 4.38 10.49
N LYS A 33 -3.07 5.48 10.09
CA LYS A 33 -4.47 5.72 10.46
C LYS A 33 -5.40 4.64 9.90
N TYR A 34 -5.18 4.22 8.66
CA TYR A 34 -5.95 3.15 8.02
C TYR A 34 -5.68 1.78 8.67
N LEU A 35 -4.45 1.52 9.11
CA LEU A 35 -4.12 0.30 9.86
C LEU A 35 -4.76 0.26 11.26
N VAL A 36 -4.88 1.41 11.92
CA VAL A 36 -5.51 1.53 13.25
C VAL A 36 -7.04 1.47 13.14
N SER A 37 -7.60 2.08 12.10
CA SER A 37 -9.02 2.04 11.76
C SER A 37 -9.50 0.62 11.38
N GLY A 38 -8.57 -0.22 10.91
CA GLY A 38 -8.86 -1.59 10.48
C GLY A 38 -9.23 -1.70 8.99
N ASP A 39 -9.14 -0.60 8.24
CA ASP A 39 -9.34 -0.56 6.78
C ASP A 39 -8.31 -1.40 6.02
N ILE A 40 -7.10 -1.55 6.59
CA ILE A 40 -6.03 -2.36 6.01
C ILE A 40 -5.60 -3.42 7.00
N THR A 41 -5.58 -4.68 6.55
CA THR A 41 -5.15 -5.82 7.36
C THR A 41 -3.64 -5.81 7.54
N ARG A 42 -3.20 -5.71 8.80
CA ARG A 42 -1.81 -5.96 9.21
C ARG A 42 -1.60 -7.42 9.57
N ARG A 43 -0.54 -8.03 9.04
CA ARG A 43 -0.11 -9.39 9.38
C ARG A 43 1.22 -9.36 10.14
N TYR A 44 1.43 -10.37 10.99
CA TYR A 44 2.59 -10.45 11.87
C TYR A 44 3.28 -11.82 11.68
N PRO A 45 4.19 -11.95 10.70
CA PRO A 45 5.05 -13.15 10.61
C PRO A 45 5.98 -13.26 11.82
N ASN A 46 6.26 -12.12 12.47
CA ASN A 46 7.07 -11.97 13.68
C ASN A 46 6.65 -10.67 14.39
N SER A 47 7.54 -10.08 15.20
CA SER A 47 7.27 -8.82 15.92
C SER A 47 7.07 -7.59 15.01
N LYS A 48 7.31 -7.69 13.69
CA LYS A 48 7.15 -6.59 12.74
C LYS A 48 5.89 -6.77 11.91
N PRO A 49 5.00 -5.76 11.83
CA PRO A 49 3.83 -5.83 10.98
C PRO A 49 4.22 -5.70 9.50
N ILE A 50 3.55 -6.48 8.67
CA ILE A 50 3.59 -6.41 7.21
C ILE A 50 2.18 -6.26 6.65
N VAL A 51 2.08 -5.76 5.42
CA VAL A 51 0.83 -5.68 4.66
C VAL A 51 1.03 -6.48 3.38
N LEU A 52 0.10 -7.38 3.06
CA LEU A 52 0.20 -8.13 1.80
C LEU A 52 -0.05 -7.20 0.62
N HIS A 53 0.60 -7.50 -0.50
CA HIS A 53 0.35 -6.77 -1.74
C HIS A 53 -1.11 -6.81 -2.16
N SER A 54 -1.74 -8.00 -2.08
CA SER A 54 -3.15 -8.17 -2.44
C SER A 54 -4.08 -7.30 -1.59
N ASP A 55 -3.93 -7.34 -0.26
CA ASP A 55 -4.71 -6.50 0.67
C ASP A 55 -4.56 -5.01 0.33
N LEU A 56 -3.34 -4.57 -0.01
CA LEU A 56 -3.05 -3.18 -0.39
C LEU A 56 -3.73 -2.78 -1.70
N VAL A 57 -3.72 -3.66 -2.70
CA VAL A 57 -4.36 -3.44 -4.01
C VAL A 57 -5.88 -3.40 -3.87
N GLU A 58 -6.45 -4.34 -3.11
CA GLU A 58 -7.89 -4.37 -2.82
C GLU A 58 -8.34 -3.10 -2.11
N TRP A 59 -7.64 -2.70 -1.04
CA TRP A 59 -7.92 -1.46 -0.32
C TRP A 59 -7.80 -0.23 -1.22
N ALA A 60 -6.74 -0.14 -2.04
CA ALA A 60 -6.55 0.98 -2.95
C ALA A 60 -7.67 1.08 -4.00
N GLY A 61 -8.21 -0.06 -4.45
CA GLY A 61 -9.34 -0.12 -5.38
C GLY A 61 -10.68 0.34 -4.78
N LEU A 62 -10.79 0.41 -3.45
CA LEU A 62 -11.98 0.90 -2.74
C LEU A 62 -11.94 2.40 -2.46
N LEU A 63 -10.79 3.06 -2.71
CA LEU A 63 -10.65 4.49 -2.46
C LEU A 63 -11.56 5.30 -3.40
N PRO A 64 -12.16 6.40 -2.91
CA PRO A 64 -12.97 7.26 -3.76
C PRO A 64 -12.13 7.85 -4.90
N VAL A 65 -12.68 7.79 -6.11
CA VAL A 65 -12.06 8.36 -7.32
C VAL A 65 -12.18 9.89 -7.30
N ASP A 66 -13.29 10.39 -6.79
CA ASP A 66 -13.53 11.81 -6.62
C ASP A 66 -12.80 12.33 -5.38
N LYS A 67 -12.17 13.51 -5.53
CA LYS A 67 -11.54 14.19 -4.40
C LYS A 67 -12.61 14.52 -3.36
N PRO A 68 -12.49 14.05 -2.10
CA PRO A 68 -13.44 14.40 -1.07
C PRO A 68 -13.42 15.91 -0.85
N LEU A 69 -14.61 16.52 -0.80
CA LEU A 69 -14.76 17.94 -0.48
C LEU A 69 -14.27 18.18 0.97
N PRO A 70 -13.47 19.23 1.22
CA PRO A 70 -13.11 19.58 2.59
C PRO A 70 -14.38 19.91 3.37
N LYS A 71 -14.52 19.30 4.55
CA LYS A 71 -15.61 19.58 5.50
C LYS A 71 -15.35 20.88 6.25
#